data_AF-A0A950YGH2-F1
#
_entry.id   AF-A0A950YGH2-F1
#
_cell.length_a   1.000
_cell.length_b   1.000
_cell.length_c   1.000
_cell.angle_alpha   90.00
_cell.angle_beta   90.00
_cell.angle_gamma   90.00
#
_symmetry.space_group_name_H-M   'P 1'
#
loop_
_entity.id
_entity.type
_entity.pdbx_description
1 polymer ?
#
loop_
_entity_poly.entity_id
_entity_poly.type
_entity_poly.pdbx_seq_one_letter_code
_entity_poly.pdbx_strand_id
1 'polypeptide(L)'
;SHGASFESVYKVVSKVDGTGAAIQDGTFTATAFPLTGTDTFTTYFANGVLRATSTFTLTAPDASGTGTITGSGKCAGGTGVHKREKCAFKLKGTYNSTTTVTNVTVTGTDTR
;
A
#
# COMPACT_ATOMS: atom_id res chain seq x y z
N SER A 1 -20.70 -10.76 1.92
CA SER A 1 -19.59 -11.13 2.80
C SER A 1 -18.50 -10.09 2.64
N HIS A 2 -18.14 -9.36 3.70
CA HIS A 2 -16.91 -8.57 3.70
C HIS A 2 -15.76 -9.58 3.88
N GLY A 3 -14.78 -9.61 2.99
CA GLY A 3 -13.62 -10.50 3.16
C GLY A 3 -12.78 -10.06 4.37
N ALA A 4 -11.70 -10.79 4.65
CA ALA A 4 -10.84 -10.51 5.80
C ALA A 4 -10.30 -9.06 5.77
N SER A 5 -10.16 -8.44 6.94
CA SER A 5 -9.51 -7.14 7.11
C SER A 5 -8.10 -7.31 7.69
N PHE A 6 -7.23 -6.34 7.42
CA PHE A 6 -5.90 -6.28 8.01
C PHE A 6 -5.51 -4.85 8.34
N GLU A 7 -4.59 -4.71 9.29
CA GLU A 7 -3.92 -3.47 9.65
C GLU A 7 -2.41 -3.73 9.61
N SER A 8 -1.63 -2.76 9.15
CA SER A 8 -0.16 -2.82 9.17
C SER A 8 0.41 -1.48 9.58
N VAL A 9 1.44 -1.52 10.44
CA VAL A 9 2.17 -0.34 10.89
C VAL A 9 3.63 -0.52 10.54
N TYR A 10 4.21 0.44 9.82
CA TYR A 10 5.59 0.33 9.36
C TYR A 10 6.29 1.69 9.25
N LYS A 11 7.62 1.64 9.32
CA LYS A 11 8.48 2.80 9.06
C LYS A 11 8.50 3.11 7.58
N VAL A 12 8.41 4.40 7.24
CA VAL A 12 8.60 4.91 5.87
C VAL A 12 9.86 5.76 5.82
N VAL A 13 10.65 5.61 4.77
CA VAL A 13 11.79 6.48 4.48
C VAL A 13 11.59 7.09 3.11
N SER A 14 11.32 8.39 3.09
CA SER A 14 11.18 9.22 1.89
C SER A 14 12.44 10.05 1.69
N LYS A 15 12.93 10.12 0.46
CA LYS A 15 14.05 11.03 0.11
C LYS A 15 13.62 12.51 0.24
N VAL A 16 12.34 12.80 0.04
CA VAL A 16 11.81 14.17 0.02
C VAL A 16 11.32 14.61 1.40
N ASP A 17 10.63 13.73 2.13
CA ASP A 17 10.01 14.05 3.43
C ASP A 17 10.80 13.57 4.63
N GLY A 18 11.85 12.78 4.41
CA GLY A 18 12.60 12.11 5.46
C GLY A 18 11.88 10.89 6.01
N THR A 19 12.11 10.61 7.29
CA THR A 19 11.53 9.43 7.96
C THR A 19 10.13 9.72 8.46
N GLY A 20 9.23 8.74 8.33
CA GLY A 20 7.88 8.78 8.86
C GLY A 20 7.39 7.41 9.33
N ALA A 21 6.14 7.36 9.76
CA ALA A 21 5.43 6.13 10.10
C ALA A 21 4.14 6.04 9.29
N ALA A 22 3.78 4.85 8.84
CA ALA A 22 2.56 4.61 8.09
C ALA A 22 1.66 3.60 8.80
N ILE A 23 0.36 3.86 8.71
CA ILE A 23 -0.71 2.91 8.98
C ILE A 23 -1.33 2.55 7.64
N GLN A 24 -1.51 1.26 7.39
CA GLN A 24 -2.23 0.72 6.24
C GLN A 24 -3.40 -0.11 6.75
N ASP A 25 -4.61 0.30 6.38
CA ASP A 25 -5.85 -0.41 6.68
C ASP A 25 -6.37 -1.01 5.39
N GLY A 26 -6.59 -2.32 5.35
CA GLY A 26 -6.99 -3.00 4.13
C GLY A 26 -8.08 -4.04 4.34
N THR A 27 -8.80 -4.30 3.25
CA THR A 27 -9.86 -5.30 3.20
C THR A 27 -9.75 -6.11 1.92
N PHE A 28 -9.92 -7.42 2.04
CA PHE A 28 -10.09 -8.32 0.91
C PHE A 28 -11.56 -8.32 0.47
N THR A 29 -11.79 -8.29 -0.83
CA THR A 29 -13.14 -8.40 -1.43
C THR A 29 -13.45 -9.81 -1.91
N ALA A 30 -12.42 -10.63 -2.17
CA ALA A 30 -12.54 -12.03 -2.54
C ALA A 30 -12.14 -12.96 -1.39
N THR A 31 -12.71 -14.17 -1.38
CA THR A 31 -12.39 -15.24 -0.40
C THR A 31 -11.52 -16.35 -0.99
N ALA A 32 -11.20 -16.28 -2.28
CA ALA A 32 -10.34 -17.22 -2.99
C ALA A 32 -9.43 -16.47 -3.96
N PHE A 33 -8.31 -17.09 -4.35
CA PHE A 33 -7.38 -16.48 -5.28
C PHE A 33 -7.97 -16.36 -6.71
N PRO A 34 -7.65 -15.28 -7.45
CA PRO A 34 -6.87 -14.13 -7.01
C PRO A 34 -7.61 -13.30 -5.96
N LEU A 35 -6.92 -12.98 -4.86
CA LEU A 35 -7.49 -12.15 -3.81
C LEU A 35 -7.40 -10.70 -4.24
N THR A 36 -8.53 -10.05 -4.41
CA THR A 36 -8.58 -8.61 -4.66
C THR A 36 -8.89 -7.87 -3.36
N GLY A 37 -8.42 -6.64 -3.24
CA GLY A 37 -8.70 -5.83 -2.08
C GLY A 37 -8.47 -4.34 -2.31
N THR A 38 -8.82 -3.59 -1.28
CA THR A 38 -8.59 -2.14 -1.20
C THR A 38 -7.92 -1.81 0.11
N ASP A 39 -7.06 -0.80 0.10
CA ASP A 39 -6.46 -0.26 1.30
C ASP A 39 -6.40 1.27 1.31
N THR A 40 -6.20 1.79 2.51
CA THR A 40 -5.92 3.19 2.79
C THR A 40 -4.61 3.29 3.53
N PHE A 41 -3.75 4.21 3.09
CA PHE A 41 -2.49 4.54 3.74
C PHE A 41 -2.61 5.90 4.40
N THR A 42 -2.22 5.99 5.67
CA THR A 42 -1.98 7.25 6.35
C THR A 42 -0.53 7.30 6.80
N THR A 43 0.26 8.16 6.16
CA THR A 43 1.69 8.32 6.46
C THR A 43 1.94 9.65 7.18
N TYR A 44 2.55 9.57 8.35
CA TYR A 44 2.89 10.69 9.20
C TYR A 44 4.36 11.05 9.02
N PHE A 45 4.60 12.24 8.48
CA PHE A 45 5.91 12.88 8.38
C PHE A 45 5.97 14.10 9.31
N ALA A 46 7.17 14.61 9.57
CA ALA A 46 7.35 15.82 10.37
C ALA A 46 6.70 17.08 9.74
N ASN A 47 6.58 17.10 8.40
CA ASN A 47 6.06 18.22 7.61
C ASN A 47 4.57 18.08 7.23
N GLY A 48 3.90 17.00 7.65
CA GLY A 48 2.48 16.78 7.40
C GLY A 48 2.07 15.31 7.36
N VAL A 49 0.80 15.08 7.10
CA VAL A 49 0.21 13.74 6.94
C VAL A 49 -0.19 13.54 5.49
N LEU A 50 0.34 12.50 4.86
CA LEU A 50 -0.05 12.03 3.53
C LEU A 50 -1.11 10.94 3.65
N ARG A 51 -2.18 11.04 2.86
CA ARG A 51 -3.18 9.97 2.72
C ARG A 51 -3.21 9.46 1.30
N ALA A 52 -3.34 8.15 1.13
CA ALA A 52 -3.52 7.51 -0.16
C ALA A 52 -4.51 6.36 -0.06
N THR A 53 -5.12 5.99 -1.19
CA THR A 53 -5.93 4.79 -1.30
C THR A 53 -5.45 3.96 -2.47
N SER A 54 -5.54 2.63 -2.36
CA SER A 54 -5.18 1.74 -3.46
C SER A 54 -6.12 0.55 -3.59
N THR A 55 -6.09 -0.05 -4.78
CA THR A 55 -6.59 -1.39 -5.05
C THR A 55 -5.41 -2.31 -5.29
N PHE A 56 -5.53 -3.56 -4.88
CA PHE A 56 -4.51 -4.57 -5.10
C PHE A 56 -5.11 -5.93 -5.45
N THR A 57 -4.28 -6.77 -6.03
CA THR A 57 -4.57 -8.16 -6.39
C THR A 57 -3.39 -9.02 -6.00
N LEU A 58 -3.67 -10.11 -5.28
CA LEU A 58 -2.73 -11.16 -4.93
C LEU A 58 -3.02 -12.40 -5.78
N THR A 59 -1.99 -13.00 -6.38
CA THR A 59 -2.12 -14.32 -7.03
C THR A 59 -1.92 -15.43 -6.01
N ALA A 60 -2.43 -16.63 -6.29
CA ALA A 60 -2.15 -17.79 -5.45
C ALA A 60 -0.63 -17.99 -5.27
N PRO A 61 -0.15 -18.32 -4.07
CA PRO A 61 1.24 -18.72 -3.86
C PRO A 61 1.57 -20.00 -4.64
N ASP A 62 2.80 -20.09 -5.13
CA ASP A 62 3.35 -21.32 -5.68
C ASP A 62 3.75 -22.32 -4.56
N ALA A 63 4.36 -23.44 -4.94
CA ALA A 63 4.82 -24.47 -3.99
C ALA A 63 5.90 -23.96 -3.00
N SER A 64 6.58 -22.84 -3.30
CA SER A 64 7.52 -22.18 -2.40
C SER A 64 6.85 -21.17 -1.45
N GLY A 65 5.52 -21.00 -1.57
CA GLY A 65 4.75 -20.01 -0.83
C GLY A 65 4.86 -18.61 -1.43
N THR A 66 5.39 -18.44 -2.65
CA THR A 66 5.58 -17.13 -3.28
C THR A 66 4.40 -16.77 -4.18
N GLY A 67 3.74 -15.65 -3.91
CA GLY A 67 2.70 -15.06 -4.76
C GLY A 67 3.10 -13.68 -5.26
N THR A 68 2.36 -13.16 -6.24
CA THR A 68 2.59 -11.81 -6.78
C THR A 68 1.57 -10.82 -6.25
N ILE A 69 2.00 -9.56 -6.11
CA ILE A 69 1.14 -8.42 -5.79
C ILE A 69 1.17 -7.46 -6.97
N THR A 70 -0.02 -7.07 -7.43
CA THR A 70 -0.18 -5.94 -8.36
C THR A 70 -1.24 -5.00 -7.83
N GLY A 71 -1.15 -3.72 -8.17
CA GLY A 71 -2.13 -2.75 -7.71
C GLY A 71 -1.92 -1.37 -8.28
N SER A 72 -2.81 -0.46 -7.91
CA SER A 72 -2.72 0.95 -8.24
C SER A 72 -3.43 1.79 -7.22
N GLY A 73 -2.96 3.02 -7.03
CA GLY A 73 -3.56 3.93 -6.07
C GLY A 73 -3.33 5.38 -6.41
N LYS A 74 -3.87 6.24 -5.55
CA LYS A 74 -3.77 7.69 -5.67
C LYS A 74 -3.74 8.35 -4.30
N CYS A 75 -3.19 9.56 -4.26
CA CYS A 75 -3.24 10.39 -3.08
C CYS A 75 -4.68 10.87 -2.84
N ALA A 76 -5.08 10.87 -1.59
CA ALA A 76 -6.38 11.34 -1.08
C ALA A 76 -6.25 12.68 -0.33
N GLY A 77 -5.15 13.41 -0.58
CA GLY A 77 -4.81 14.65 0.11
C GLY A 77 -4.09 14.43 1.43
N GLY A 78 -4.11 15.44 2.30
CA GLY A 78 -3.28 15.41 3.49
C GLY A 78 -3.32 16.68 4.32
N THR A 79 -2.31 16.83 5.17
CA THR A 79 -2.06 18.05 5.96
C THR A 79 -0.65 18.59 5.66
N GLY A 80 -0.34 19.78 6.16
CA GLY A 80 0.96 20.42 5.90
C GLY A 80 1.26 20.55 4.42
N VAL A 81 2.45 20.11 4.01
CA VAL A 81 2.89 20.14 2.60
C VAL A 81 2.07 19.21 1.69
N HIS A 82 1.38 18.22 2.25
CA HIS A 82 0.59 17.22 1.50
C HIS A 82 -0.85 17.65 1.22
N LYS A 83 -1.28 18.86 1.66
CA LYS A 83 -2.68 19.32 1.52
C LYS A 83 -3.19 19.33 0.09
N ARG A 84 -2.31 19.64 -0.87
CA ARG A 84 -2.63 19.74 -2.30
C ARG A 84 -1.98 18.63 -3.13
N GLU A 85 -1.36 17.67 -2.45
CA GLU A 85 -0.62 16.61 -3.12
C GLU A 85 -1.56 15.77 -3.98
N LYS A 86 -1.16 15.62 -5.25
CA LYS A 86 -1.80 14.73 -6.19
C LYS A 86 -0.77 13.74 -6.67
N CYS A 87 -1.07 12.47 -6.42
CA CYS A 87 -0.26 11.37 -6.91
C CYS A 87 -1.13 10.28 -7.52
N ALA A 88 -0.54 9.54 -8.44
CA ALA A 88 -1.06 8.30 -8.98
C ALA A 88 0.10 7.30 -9.07
N PHE A 89 -0.11 6.08 -8.60
CA PHE A 89 0.93 5.07 -8.53
C PHE A 89 0.44 3.67 -8.89
N LYS A 90 1.38 2.81 -9.26
CA LYS A 90 1.24 1.38 -9.48
C LYS A 90 2.13 0.63 -8.51
N LEU A 91 1.60 -0.48 -8.01
CA LEU A 91 2.28 -1.43 -7.13
C LEU A 91 2.60 -2.68 -7.95
N LYS A 92 3.83 -3.18 -7.86
CA LYS A 92 4.20 -4.49 -8.39
C LYS A 92 5.23 -5.14 -7.47
N GLY A 93 5.02 -6.39 -7.12
CA GLY A 93 5.89 -7.08 -6.19
C GLY A 93 5.55 -8.54 -5.98
N THR A 94 6.13 -9.10 -4.92
CA THR A 94 5.91 -10.47 -4.47
C THR A 94 5.68 -10.50 -2.97
N TYR A 95 4.94 -11.49 -2.49
CA TYR A 95 4.85 -11.84 -1.09
C TYR A 95 5.18 -13.31 -0.91
N ASN A 96 5.68 -13.68 0.27
CA ASN A 96 5.88 -15.06 0.64
C ASN A 96 5.04 -15.39 1.88
N SER A 97 4.10 -16.34 1.75
CA SER A 97 3.19 -16.72 2.83
C SER A 97 3.87 -17.53 3.94
N THR A 98 5.07 -18.04 3.71
CA THR A 98 5.84 -18.84 4.67
C THR A 98 6.76 -17.96 5.50
N THR A 99 7.49 -17.04 4.86
CA THR A 99 8.45 -16.14 5.52
C THR A 99 7.86 -14.82 5.96
N THR A 100 6.61 -14.53 5.56
CA THR A 100 5.88 -13.28 5.77
C THR A 100 6.55 -12.03 5.18
N VAL A 101 7.57 -12.22 4.33
CA VAL A 101 8.25 -11.14 3.63
C VAL A 101 7.46 -10.69 2.40
N THR A 102 7.29 -9.38 2.28
CA THR A 102 6.68 -8.75 1.10
C THR A 102 7.62 -7.72 0.51
N ASN A 103 7.88 -7.82 -0.80
CA ASN A 103 8.73 -6.91 -1.55
C ASN A 103 7.91 -6.26 -2.65
N VAL A 104 7.66 -4.95 -2.53
CA VAL A 104 6.83 -4.20 -3.46
C VAL A 104 7.59 -3.00 -3.99
N THR A 105 7.59 -2.84 -5.30
CA THR A 105 8.01 -1.63 -5.98
C THR A 105 6.80 -0.76 -6.26
N VAL A 106 6.90 0.51 -5.87
CA VAL A 106 5.90 1.54 -6.17
C VAL A 106 6.47 2.46 -7.24
N THR A 107 5.71 2.67 -8.32
CA THR A 107 6.06 3.60 -9.39
C THR A 107 4.91 4.56 -9.63
N GLY A 108 5.17 5.84 -9.82
CA GLY A 108 4.11 6.81 -9.96
C GLY A 108 4.60 8.22 -10.20
N THR A 109 3.64 9.13 -10.26
CA THR A 109 3.87 10.58 -10.34
C THR A 109 3.38 11.23 -9.07
N ASP A 110 4.09 12.24 -8.59
CA ASP A 110 3.70 13.10 -7.48
C ASP A 110 3.80 14.57 -7.91
N THR A 111 2.82 15.38 -7.50
CA THR A 111 2.80 16.84 -7.65
C THR A 111 2.33 17.47 -6.35
N ARG A 112 3.12 18.39 -5.81
CA ARG A 112 2.89 19.09 -4.55
C ARG A 112 2.65 20.57 -4.77
#